data_AF-A0A969EY52-F1
#
_entry.id   AF-A0A969EY52-F1
#
_cell.length_a   1.000
_cell.length_b   1.000
_cell.length_c   1.000
_cell.angle_alpha   90.00
_cell.angle_beta   90.00
_cell.angle_gamma   90.00
#
_symmetry.space_group_name_H-M   'P 1'
#
loop_
_entity.id
_entity.type
_entity.pdbx_description
1 polymer ?
#
loop_
_entity_poly.entity_id
_entity_poly.type
_entity_poly.pdbx_seq_one_letter_code
_entity_poly.pdbx_strand_id
1 'polypeptide(L)'
;MLIFQKIMLYFRNYWRIALFSIVGMSLFEIMDLFVPYGIGQILNILSGQSLDRPLAQLIGTIAQLTSQATSPTFALGVIIALIGLISVGRAPIQPWIGGWLQWDVAFKARREHTRKSLEKILTLPLEYYDENNAGRVASRVAKGLSNHTWTYPELTGQLIPKFFRV
;
A
#
# COMPACT_ATOMS: atom_id res chain seq x y z
N MET A 1 -5.12 4.95 -24.49
CA MET A 1 -5.40 6.12 -23.62
C MET A 1 -6.76 6.08 -22.90
N LEU A 2 -7.83 5.48 -23.47
CA LEU A 2 -9.19 5.49 -22.88
C LEU A 2 -9.45 4.56 -21.67
N ILE A 3 -8.62 3.52 -21.45
CA ILE A 3 -8.86 2.52 -20.39
C ILE A 3 -8.52 3.09 -19.00
N PHE A 4 -7.44 3.85 -18.88
CA PHE A 4 -6.97 4.41 -17.61
C PHE A 4 -7.94 5.47 -17.05
N GLN A 5 -8.45 6.36 -17.92
CA GLN A 5 -9.47 7.35 -17.54
C GLN A 5 -10.77 6.69 -17.07
N LYS A 6 -11.19 5.59 -17.72
CA LYS A 6 -12.38 4.82 -17.31
C LYS A 6 -12.21 4.17 -15.93
N ILE A 7 -11.03 3.63 -15.63
CA ILE A 7 -10.71 3.09 -14.29
C ILE A 7 -10.72 4.22 -13.26
N MET A 8 -10.13 5.37 -13.58
CA MET A 8 -10.11 6.53 -12.68
C MET A 8 -11.52 7.06 -12.38
N LEU A 9 -12.40 7.07 -13.38
CA LEU A 9 -13.82 7.41 -13.21
C LEU A 9 -14.58 6.37 -12.38
N TYR A 10 -14.28 5.08 -12.56
CA TYR A 10 -14.90 3.97 -11.82
C TYR A 10 -14.64 4.08 -10.31
N PHE A 11 -13.42 4.45 -9.92
CA PHE A 11 -13.04 4.62 -8.50
C PHE A 11 -13.14 6.07 -8.01
N ARG A 12 -13.71 6.98 -8.80
CA ARG A 12 -13.77 8.43 -8.47
C ARG A 12 -14.41 8.70 -7.13
N ASN A 13 -15.42 7.94 -6.71
CA ASN A 13 -16.06 8.15 -5.40
C ASN A 13 -15.18 7.71 -4.21
N TYR A 14 -14.16 6.89 -4.46
CA TYR A 14 -13.27 6.32 -3.43
C TYR A 14 -11.82 6.83 -3.53
N TRP A 15 -11.57 7.85 -4.36
CA TRP A 15 -10.22 8.35 -4.66
C TRP A 15 -9.42 8.80 -3.43
N ARG A 16 -10.09 9.34 -2.41
CA ARG A 16 -9.43 9.78 -1.16
C ARG A 16 -8.88 8.59 -0.36
N ILE A 17 -9.65 7.51 -0.29
CA ILE A 17 -9.27 6.28 0.42
C ILE A 17 -8.16 5.56 -0.37
N ALA A 18 -8.29 5.54 -1.70
CA ALA A 18 -7.26 5.05 -2.60
C ALA A 18 -5.92 5.77 -2.37
N LEU A 19 -5.95 7.11 -2.40
CA LEU A 19 -4.76 7.94 -2.20
C LEU A 19 -4.15 7.72 -0.82
N PHE A 20 -4.98 7.67 0.24
CA PHE A 20 -4.51 7.41 1.59
C PHE A 20 -3.78 6.07 1.71
N SER A 21 -4.36 5.00 1.13
CA SER A 21 -3.74 3.67 1.14
C SER A 21 -2.44 3.63 0.33
N ILE A 22 -2.42 4.27 -0.85
CA ILE A 22 -1.21 4.37 -1.69
C ILE A 22 -0.09 5.09 -0.93
N VAL A 23 -0.39 6.25 -0.34
CA VAL A 23 0.59 7.03 0.44
C VAL A 23 1.08 6.23 1.64
N GLY A 24 0.17 5.58 2.38
CA GLY A 24 0.53 4.75 3.52
C GLY A 24 1.43 3.57 3.15
N MET A 25 1.10 2.85 2.07
CA MET A 25 1.93 1.74 1.57
C MET A 25 3.29 2.21 1.06
N SER A 26 3.35 3.37 0.40
CA SER A 26 4.61 3.96 -0.07
C SER A 26 5.51 4.38 1.10
N LEU A 27 4.92 4.91 2.18
CA LEU A 27 5.64 5.24 3.41
C LEU A 27 6.25 3.98 4.04
N PHE A 28 5.51 2.87 4.09
CA PHE A 28 6.04 1.61 4.62
C PHE A 28 7.21 1.08 3.79
N GLU A 29 7.15 1.13 2.46
CA GLU A 29 8.28 0.73 1.60
C GLU A 29 9.52 1.60 1.83
N ILE A 30 9.35 2.90 2.10
CA ILE A 30 10.48 3.79 2.47
C ILE A 30 11.03 3.41 3.85
N MET A 31 10.16 3.14 4.82
CA MET A 31 10.58 2.68 6.15
C MET A 31 11.35 1.35 6.07
N ASP A 32 11.04 0.48 5.11
CA ASP A 32 11.75 -0.78 4.92
C ASP A 32 13.20 -0.60 4.50
N LEU A 33 13.53 0.51 3.82
CA LEU A 33 14.91 0.88 3.50
C LEU A 33 15.74 1.20 4.74
N PHE A 34 15.10 1.48 5.88
CA PHE A 34 15.81 1.71 7.13
C PHE A 34 16.53 0.46 7.64
N VAL A 35 16.00 -0.74 7.39
CA VAL A 35 16.63 -1.98 7.86
C VAL A 35 18.01 -2.20 7.23
N PRO A 36 18.19 -2.22 5.89
CA PRO A 36 19.52 -2.36 5.28
C PRO A 36 20.42 -1.17 5.62
N TYR A 37 19.87 0.05 5.73
CA TYR A 37 20.63 1.21 6.20
C TYR A 37 21.19 1.00 7.61
N GLY A 38 20.35 0.57 8.57
CA GLY A 38 20.74 0.30 9.95
C GLY A 38 21.78 -0.82 10.05
N ILE A 39 21.67 -1.87 9.23
CA ILE A 39 22.71 -2.92 9.11
C ILE A 39 24.03 -2.31 8.62
N GLY A 40 24.00 -1.44 7.62
CA GLY A 40 25.19 -0.72 7.16
C GLY A 40 25.86 0.10 8.28
N GLN A 41 25.06 0.79 9.10
CA GLN A 41 25.56 1.58 10.22
C GLN A 41 26.14 0.71 11.36
N ILE A 42 25.56 -0.48 11.59
CA ILE A 42 26.15 -1.48 12.49
C ILE A 42 27.53 -1.90 11.98
N LEU A 43 27.67 -2.19 10.69
CA LEU A 43 28.96 -2.55 10.09
C LEU A 43 29.97 -1.40 10.20
N ASN A 44 29.55 -0.15 10.03
CA ASN A 44 30.42 1.02 10.21
C ASN A 44 30.96 1.09 11.65
N ILE A 45 30.11 0.94 12.66
CA ILE A 45 30.54 0.93 14.07
C ILE A 45 31.53 -0.20 14.34
N LEU A 46 31.22 -1.42 13.87
CA LEU A 46 32.09 -2.60 14.06
C LEU A 46 33.44 -2.44 13.34
N SER A 47 33.46 -1.68 12.24
CA SER A 47 34.67 -1.38 11.46
C SER A 47 35.45 -0.18 11.99
N GLY A 48 35.02 0.43 13.11
CA GLY A 48 35.65 1.63 13.68
C GLY A 48 35.42 2.91 12.86
N GLN A 49 34.45 2.91 11.95
CA GLN A 49 34.08 4.08 11.16
C GLN A 49 33.05 4.94 11.90
N SER A 50 32.99 6.22 11.54
CA SER A 50 32.01 7.15 12.10
C SER A 50 30.60 6.85 11.58
N LEU A 51 29.60 7.02 12.44
CA LEU A 51 28.19 7.00 12.07
C LEU A 51 27.82 8.19 11.18
N ASP A 52 26.81 8.00 10.34
CA ASP A 52 26.22 9.12 9.58
C ASP A 52 25.67 10.19 10.52
N ARG A 53 25.85 11.46 10.14
CA ARG A 53 25.48 12.63 10.96
C ARG A 53 24.04 12.59 11.50
N PRO A 54 23.00 12.26 10.71
CA PRO A 54 21.63 12.24 11.21
C PRO A 54 21.43 11.19 12.30
N LEU A 55 22.05 10.02 12.13
CA LEU A 55 21.92 8.92 13.09
C LEU A 55 22.74 9.18 14.35
N ALA A 56 23.93 9.77 14.22
CA ALA A 56 24.75 10.20 15.35
C ALA A 56 24.03 11.24 16.23
N GLN A 57 23.33 12.21 15.62
CA GLN A 57 22.50 13.19 16.34
C GLN A 57 21.33 12.54 17.08
N LEU A 58 20.65 11.59 16.43
CA LEU A 58 19.56 10.81 17.04
C LEU A 58 20.06 10.01 18.26
N ILE A 59 21.16 9.28 18.10
CA ILE A 59 21.78 8.52 19.19
C ILE A 59 22.24 9.46 20.31
N GLY A 60 22.82 10.62 19.98
CA GLY A 60 23.21 11.64 20.96
C GLY A 60 22.02 12.17 21.76
N THR A 61 20.88 12.42 21.11
CA THR A 61 19.64 12.84 21.79
C THR A 61 19.12 11.73 22.71
N ILE A 62 19.12 10.48 22.25
CA ILE A 62 18.67 9.33 23.06
C ILE A 62 19.61 9.10 24.25
N ALA A 63 20.91 9.29 24.07
CA ALA A 63 21.92 9.20 25.13
C ALA A 63 21.72 10.28 26.20
N GLN A 64 21.44 11.52 25.78
CA GLN A 64 21.10 12.62 26.70
C GLN A 64 19.82 12.32 27.48
N LEU A 65 18.78 11.82 26.82
CA LEU A 65 17.51 11.46 27.46
C LEU A 65 17.66 10.30 28.46
N THR A 66 18.52 9.33 28.17
CA THR A 66 18.78 8.18 29.05
C THR A 66 19.93 8.40 30.05
N SER A 67 20.57 9.58 30.01
CA SER A 67 21.75 9.94 30.81
C SER A 67 22.90 8.93 30.68
N GLN A 68 23.06 8.32 29.51
CA GLN A 68 24.15 7.38 29.22
C GLN A 68 25.23 8.01 28.33
N ALA A 69 26.46 7.50 28.44
CA ALA A 69 27.55 7.91 27.55
C ALA A 69 27.33 7.34 26.14
N THR A 70 27.63 8.13 25.11
CA THR A 70 27.63 7.72 23.69
C THR A 70 28.81 6.78 23.39
N SER A 71 28.71 5.55 23.88
CA SER A 71 29.65 4.46 23.58
C SER A 71 29.24 3.68 22.31
N PRO A 72 30.17 2.99 21.63
CA PRO A 72 29.86 2.14 20.48
C PRO A 72 28.80 1.07 20.81
N THR A 73 28.88 0.46 21.99
CA THR A 73 27.90 -0.55 22.45
C THR A 73 26.50 0.04 22.61
N PHE A 74 26.42 1.28 23.13
CA PHE A 74 25.16 1.99 23.24
C PHE A 74 24.56 2.30 21.86
N ALA A 75 25.39 2.80 20.93
CA ALA A 75 24.97 3.08 19.56
C ALA A 75 24.43 1.82 18.86
N LEU A 76 25.10 0.68 19.00
CA LEU A 76 24.62 -0.61 18.49
C LEU A 76 23.27 -1.01 19.08
N GLY A 77 23.12 -0.90 20.40
CA GLY A 77 21.86 -1.19 21.08
C GLY A 77 20.70 -0.32 20.58
N VAL A 78 20.95 0.97 20.38
CA VAL A 78 19.95 1.91 19.84
C VAL A 78 19.57 1.55 18.40
N ILE A 79 20.53 1.25 17.53
CA ILE A 79 20.23 0.89 16.13
C ILE A 79 19.43 -0.41 16.06
N ILE A 80 19.81 -1.43 16.85
CA ILE A 80 19.06 -2.69 16.93
C ILE A 80 17.63 -2.44 17.43
N ALA A 81 17.47 -1.61 18.46
CA ALA A 81 16.16 -1.25 18.99
C ALA A 81 15.31 -0.50 17.93
N LEU A 82 15.89 0.41 17.15
CA LEU A 82 15.20 1.12 16.08
C LEU A 82 14.76 0.18 14.94
N ILE A 83 15.65 -0.74 14.52
CA ILE A 83 15.32 -1.77 13.52
C ILE A 83 14.16 -2.64 14.02
N GLY A 84 14.23 -3.06 15.29
CA GLY A 84 13.17 -3.84 15.94
C GLY A 84 11.86 -3.07 16.02
N LEU A 85 11.89 -1.81 16.44
CA LEU A 85 10.71 -0.96 16.57
C LEU A 85 10.01 -0.75 15.22
N ILE A 86 10.77 -0.46 14.17
CA ILE A 86 10.22 -0.28 12.83
C ILE A 86 9.65 -1.59 12.31
N SER A 87 10.35 -2.72 12.51
CA SER A 87 9.93 -4.03 12.01
C SER A 87 8.71 -4.58 12.73
N VAL A 88 8.66 -4.46 14.05
CA VAL A 88 7.55 -4.96 14.89
C VAL A 88 6.37 -4.01 14.82
N GLY A 89 6.61 -2.69 14.85
CA GLY A 89 5.55 -1.69 14.83
C GLY A 89 4.78 -1.65 13.51
N ARG A 90 5.47 -1.87 12.36
CA ARG A 90 4.80 -1.89 11.05
C ARG A 90 3.95 -3.14 10.83
N ALA A 91 4.38 -4.29 11.35
CA ALA A 91 3.74 -5.59 11.08
C ALA A 91 2.22 -5.63 11.35
N PRO A 92 1.68 -5.10 12.46
CA PRO A 92 0.25 -5.06 12.69
C PRO A 92 -0.45 -3.94 11.92
N ILE A 93 0.22 -2.86 11.52
CA ILE A 93 -0.40 -1.68 10.90
C ILE A 93 -0.52 -1.83 9.38
N GLN A 94 0.49 -2.41 8.75
CA GLN A 94 0.60 -2.55 7.29
C GLN A 94 -0.61 -3.28 6.65
N PRO A 95 -1.15 -4.37 7.22
CA PRO A 95 -2.33 -5.05 6.66
C PRO A 95 -3.59 -4.19 6.66
N TRP A 96 -3.73 -3.28 7.64
CA TRP A 96 -4.92 -2.45 7.80
C TRP A 96 -4.93 -1.30 6.80
N ILE A 97 -3.78 -0.63 6.64
CA ILE A 97 -3.66 0.52 5.74
C ILE A 97 -3.54 0.08 4.28
N GLY A 98 -2.87 -1.05 4.03
CA GLY A 98 -2.72 -1.64 2.71
C GLY A 98 -3.94 -2.48 2.31
N GLY A 99 -3.85 -3.77 2.62
CA GLY A 99 -4.79 -4.77 2.11
C GLY A 99 -6.25 -4.48 2.50
N TRP A 100 -6.52 -4.20 3.78
CA TRP A 100 -7.90 -4.07 4.26
C TRP A 100 -8.65 -2.92 3.59
N LEU A 101 -8.08 -1.71 3.55
CA LEU A 101 -8.70 -0.56 2.89
C LEU A 101 -8.88 -0.76 1.39
N GLN A 102 -7.92 -1.40 0.72
CA GLN A 102 -8.00 -1.62 -0.73
C GLN A 102 -9.09 -2.63 -1.10
N TRP A 103 -9.19 -3.72 -0.32
CA TRP A 103 -10.23 -4.72 -0.49
C TRP A 103 -11.63 -4.15 -0.18
N ASP A 104 -11.78 -3.39 0.90
CA ASP A 104 -13.06 -2.75 1.24
C ASP A 104 -13.56 -1.83 0.12
N VAL A 105 -12.67 -0.99 -0.42
CA VAL A 105 -13.00 -0.12 -1.57
C VAL A 105 -13.37 -0.93 -2.81
N ALA A 106 -12.61 -1.99 -3.12
CA ALA A 106 -12.88 -2.84 -4.28
C ALA A 106 -14.25 -3.53 -4.16
N PHE A 107 -14.61 -4.05 -2.99
CA PHE A 107 -15.90 -4.69 -2.77
C PHE A 107 -17.07 -3.71 -2.79
N LYS A 108 -16.92 -2.52 -2.19
CA LYS A 108 -17.94 -1.47 -2.24
C LYS A 108 -18.20 -1.00 -3.68
N ALA A 109 -17.13 -0.75 -4.45
CA ALA A 109 -17.24 -0.39 -5.85
C ALA A 109 -17.89 -1.52 -6.67
N ARG A 110 -17.48 -2.78 -6.46
CA ARG A 110 -18.10 -3.94 -7.12
C ARG A 110 -19.60 -3.99 -6.87
N ARG A 111 -20.05 -3.84 -5.62
CA ARG A 111 -21.48 -3.88 -5.26
C ARG A 111 -22.29 -2.82 -6.01
N GLU A 112 -21.79 -1.59 -6.05
CA GLU A 112 -22.46 -0.47 -6.71
C GLU A 112 -22.58 -0.67 -8.22
N HIS A 113 -21.51 -1.14 -8.86
CA HIS A 113 -21.50 -1.39 -10.30
C HIS A 113 -22.28 -2.65 -10.69
N THR A 114 -22.37 -3.67 -9.82
CA THR A 114 -23.31 -4.80 -10.01
C THR A 114 -24.74 -4.28 -10.10
N ARG A 115 -25.14 -3.43 -9.14
CA ARG A 115 -26.49 -2.88 -9.06
C ARG A 115 -26.85 -2.09 -10.31
N LYS A 116 -26.00 -1.15 -10.71
CA LYS A 116 -26.20 -0.36 -11.94
C LYS A 116 -26.25 -1.21 -13.20
N SER A 117 -25.45 -2.27 -13.27
CA SER A 117 -25.46 -3.19 -14.42
C SER A 117 -26.77 -3.97 -14.48
N LEU A 118 -27.28 -4.46 -13.33
CA LEU A 118 -28.57 -5.14 -13.26
C LEU A 118 -29.72 -4.20 -13.62
N GLU A 119 -29.77 -3.00 -13.04
CA GLU A 119 -30.76 -1.96 -13.37
C GLU A 119 -30.74 -1.62 -14.86
N LYS A 120 -29.55 -1.53 -15.46
CA LYS A 120 -29.42 -1.27 -16.89
C LYS A 120 -29.93 -2.44 -17.72
N ILE A 121 -29.62 -3.68 -17.36
CA ILE A 121 -30.11 -4.87 -18.09
C ILE A 121 -31.63 -4.87 -18.04
N LEU A 122 -32.23 -4.79 -16.85
CA LEU A 122 -33.69 -4.85 -16.66
C LEU A 122 -34.48 -3.73 -17.36
N THR A 123 -33.82 -2.66 -17.82
CA THR A 123 -34.45 -1.54 -18.53
C THR A 123 -34.22 -1.55 -20.05
N LEU A 124 -33.55 -2.58 -20.59
CA LEU A 124 -33.34 -2.72 -22.03
C LEU A 124 -34.62 -3.16 -22.76
N PRO A 125 -34.81 -2.74 -24.02
CA PRO A 125 -35.94 -3.16 -24.85
C PRO A 125 -35.92 -4.67 -25.10
N LEU A 126 -37.09 -5.28 -25.30
CA LEU A 126 -37.24 -6.72 -25.53
C LEU A 126 -36.42 -7.21 -26.73
N GLU A 127 -36.33 -6.41 -27.80
CA GLU A 127 -35.52 -6.67 -29.00
C GLU A 127 -34.06 -7.00 -28.67
N TYR A 128 -33.50 -6.37 -27.63
CA TYR A 128 -32.13 -6.65 -27.22
C TYR A 128 -31.95 -8.08 -26.69
N TYR A 129 -32.98 -8.63 -26.03
CA TYR A 129 -32.96 -9.98 -25.48
C TYR A 129 -33.17 -11.06 -26.53
N ASP A 130 -33.90 -10.73 -27.61
CA ASP A 130 -34.08 -11.61 -28.75
C ASP A 130 -32.78 -11.78 -29.54
N GLU A 131 -31.99 -10.71 -29.67
CA GLU A 131 -30.69 -10.73 -30.36
C GLU A 131 -29.52 -11.27 -29.50
N ASN A 132 -29.59 -11.09 -28.18
CA ASN A 132 -28.47 -11.38 -27.28
C ASN A 132 -28.80 -12.49 -26.29
N ASN A 133 -28.10 -13.63 -26.43
CA ASN A 133 -28.17 -14.72 -25.47
C ASN A 133 -27.87 -14.24 -24.02
N ALA A 134 -28.79 -14.52 -23.11
CA ALA A 134 -28.69 -14.18 -21.69
C ALA A 134 -27.38 -14.64 -21.03
N GLY A 135 -26.88 -15.82 -21.37
CA GLY A 135 -25.60 -16.35 -20.89
C GLY A 135 -24.39 -15.51 -21.35
N ARG A 136 -24.43 -14.97 -22.57
CA ARG A 136 -23.38 -14.06 -23.07
C ARG A 136 -23.41 -12.72 -22.35
N VAL A 137 -24.60 -12.18 -22.10
CA VAL A 137 -24.77 -10.92 -21.34
C VAL A 137 -24.28 -11.11 -19.91
N ALA A 138 -24.70 -12.18 -19.23
CA ALA A 138 -24.27 -12.51 -17.88
C ALA A 138 -22.74 -12.70 -17.79
N SER A 139 -22.14 -13.42 -18.74
CA SER A 139 -20.69 -13.63 -18.77
C SER A 139 -19.92 -12.33 -18.97
N ARG A 140 -20.38 -11.43 -19.84
CA ARG A 140 -19.76 -10.11 -20.06
C ARG A 140 -19.80 -9.25 -18.80
N VAL A 141 -20.94 -9.21 -18.12
CA VAL A 141 -21.12 -8.44 -16.88
C VAL A 141 -20.22 -9.02 -15.78
N ALA A 142 -20.25 -10.33 -15.57
CA ALA A 142 -19.44 -11.00 -14.55
C ALA A 142 -17.93 -10.81 -14.78
N LYS A 143 -17.45 -11.01 -16.02
CA LYS A 143 -16.04 -10.82 -16.37
C LYS A 143 -15.61 -9.35 -16.25
N GLY A 144 -16.43 -8.41 -16.74
CA GLY A 144 -16.14 -6.98 -16.64
C GLY A 144 -16.01 -6.51 -15.19
N LEU A 145 -16.94 -6.94 -14.32
CA LEU A 145 -16.90 -6.59 -12.91
C LEU A 145 -15.74 -7.24 -12.16
N SER A 146 -15.46 -8.51 -12.46
CA SER A 146 -14.36 -9.26 -11.84
C SER A 146 -13.03 -8.60 -12.14
N ASN A 147 -12.75 -8.28 -13.41
CA ASN A 147 -11.49 -7.66 -13.82
C ASN A 147 -11.22 -6.37 -13.04
N HIS A 148 -12.21 -5.47 -12.91
CA HIS A 148 -12.04 -4.24 -12.14
C HIS A 148 -11.86 -4.47 -10.63
N THR A 149 -12.41 -5.55 -10.08
CA THR A 149 -12.28 -5.89 -8.65
C THR A 149 -10.88 -6.35 -8.30
N TRP A 150 -10.25 -7.15 -9.16
CA TRP A 150 -8.93 -7.74 -8.90
C TRP A 150 -7.77 -6.85 -9.33
N THR A 151 -7.91 -6.13 -10.45
CA THR A 151 -6.82 -5.28 -10.97
C THR A 151 -6.56 -4.06 -10.09
N TYR A 152 -7.59 -3.49 -9.45
CA TYR A 152 -7.40 -2.27 -8.66
C TYR A 152 -6.52 -2.46 -7.42
N PRO A 153 -6.79 -3.41 -6.50
CA PRO A 153 -5.95 -3.64 -5.33
C PRO A 153 -4.51 -4.02 -5.68
N GLU A 154 -4.33 -4.78 -6.76
CA GLU A 154 -2.99 -5.20 -7.21
C GLU A 154 -2.16 -4.01 -7.69
N LEU A 155 -2.75 -3.11 -8.49
CA LEU A 155 -2.09 -1.90 -8.95
C LEU A 155 -1.79 -0.93 -7.78
N THR A 156 -2.78 -0.63 -6.95
CA THR A 156 -2.66 0.40 -5.89
C THR A 156 -1.90 -0.10 -4.66
N GLY A 157 -1.93 -1.40 -4.40
CA GLY A 157 -1.31 -2.00 -3.22
C GLY A 157 0.08 -2.55 -3.41
N GLN A 158 0.43 -2.93 -4.64
CA GLN A 158 1.71 -3.60 -4.88
C GLN A 158 2.56 -2.87 -5.93
N LEU A 159 1.98 -2.42 -7.04
CA LEU A 159 2.79 -1.80 -8.10
C LEU A 159 3.23 -0.38 -7.75
N ILE A 160 2.29 0.49 -7.37
CA ILE A 160 2.63 1.90 -7.07
C ILE A 160 3.63 2.01 -5.90
N PRO A 161 3.42 1.35 -4.74
CA PRO A 161 4.34 1.48 -3.62
C PRO A 161 5.76 1.01 -3.93
N LYS A 162 5.91 -0.06 -4.74
CA LYS A 162 7.23 -0.56 -5.14
C LYS A 162 8.04 0.43 -5.98
N PHE A 163 7.38 1.32 -6.73
CA PHE A 163 8.10 2.37 -7.45
C PHE A 163 8.75 3.40 -6.52
N PHE A 164 8.22 3.61 -5.31
CA PHE A 164 8.82 4.51 -4.31
C PHE A 164 10.02 3.91 -3.58
N ARG A 165 10.24 2.60 -3.72
CA ARG A 165 11.38 1.90 -3.13
C ARG A 165 12.65 1.98 -4.01
N VAL A 166 12.49 2.27 -5.30
CA VAL A 166 13.59 2.40 -6.28
C VAL A 166 14.13 3.82 -6.26
#